data_AF-A0A947P9K5-F1
#
_entry.id   AF-A0A947P9K5-F1
#
_cell.length_a   1.000
_cell.length_b   1.000
_cell.length_c   1.000
_cell.angle_alpha   90.00
_cell.angle_beta   90.00
_cell.angle_gamma   90.00
#
_symmetry.space_group_name_H-M   'P 1'
#
loop_
_entity.id
_entity.type
_entity.pdbx_description
1 polymer ?
#
loop_
_entity_poly.entity_id
_entity_poly.type
_entity_poly.pdbx_seq_one_letter_code
_entity_poly.pdbx_strand_id
1 'polypeptide(L)'
;MLHATRMEHTPNMLVRYEDIVYNEANFMWVDTNFFDVFPLKVLYGDPKTALRDDHTVVLTLENAKKYFGNPAEALNKIVEFEDGTPYRVSAVVSNPEKNAHFHYGMLSPLSSWEWNHGEWWLQNFMCTYIVLHEKADPKDLEAKLPQFLRKYAGPHFQESTGMSFDEMEKSGGKYEYFLQPLTR
;
A
#
# COMPACT_ATOMS: atom_id res chain seq x y z
N MET A 1 -9.45 16.19 9.36
CA MET A 1 -9.90 15.20 8.35
C MET A 1 -9.24 13.88 8.71
N LEU A 2 -9.91 12.74 8.51
CA LEU A 2 -9.27 11.42 8.67
C LEU A 2 -8.38 11.22 7.44
N HIS A 3 -7.08 11.00 7.62
CA HIS A 3 -6.21 10.57 6.51
C HIS A 3 -6.02 9.07 6.64
N ALA A 4 -6.22 8.34 5.56
CA ALA A 4 -5.95 6.91 5.50
C ALA A 4 -5.14 6.59 4.25
N THR A 5 -4.22 5.63 4.35
CA THR A 5 -3.49 5.08 3.22
C THR A 5 -3.43 3.57 3.36
N ARG A 6 -3.58 2.86 2.25
CA ARG A 6 -3.38 1.43 2.16
C ARG A 6 -2.00 1.14 1.57
N MET A 7 -1.47 -0.02 1.92
CA MET A 7 -0.31 -0.60 1.26
C MET A 7 -0.46 -2.11 1.15
N GLU A 8 0.03 -2.65 0.04
CA GLU A 8 0.19 -4.08 -0.19
C GLU A 8 1.65 -4.37 -0.53
N HIS A 9 2.22 -5.40 0.11
CA HIS A 9 3.56 -5.87 -0.21
C HIS A 9 3.49 -7.01 -1.24
N THR A 10 4.17 -6.84 -2.37
CA THR A 10 4.30 -7.89 -3.39
C THR A 10 5.73 -8.41 -3.39
N PRO A 11 6.00 -9.55 -2.73
CA PRO A 11 7.32 -10.15 -2.78
C PRO A 11 7.58 -10.73 -4.16
N ASN A 12 8.84 -10.76 -4.55
CA ASN A 12 9.33 -11.33 -5.79
C ASN A 12 8.80 -10.67 -7.07
N MET A 13 8.63 -9.34 -7.06
CA MET A 13 8.24 -8.61 -8.26
C MET A 13 9.35 -8.72 -9.31
N LEU A 14 9.04 -9.27 -10.49
CA LEU A 14 10.00 -9.31 -11.60
C LEU A 14 10.03 -7.95 -12.29
N VAL A 15 11.23 -7.35 -12.32
CA VAL A 15 11.47 -6.03 -12.93
C VAL A 15 12.56 -6.18 -13.98
N ARG A 16 12.23 -5.87 -15.22
CA ARG A 16 13.17 -5.85 -16.33
C ARG A 16 13.65 -4.42 -16.57
N TYR A 17 14.96 -4.29 -16.75
CA TYR A 17 15.59 -3.10 -17.29
C TYR A 17 16.66 -3.52 -18.27
N GLU A 18 16.56 -3.05 -19.52
CA GLU A 18 17.34 -3.56 -20.65
C GLU A 18 17.19 -5.09 -20.75
N ASP A 19 18.29 -5.83 -20.89
CA ASP A 19 18.29 -7.29 -21.03
C ASP A 19 18.31 -8.03 -19.67
N ILE A 20 18.27 -7.30 -18.55
CA ILE A 20 18.40 -7.88 -17.21
C ILE A 20 17.05 -7.94 -16.53
N VAL A 21 16.73 -9.10 -15.96
CA VAL A 21 15.57 -9.31 -15.08
C VAL A 21 16.05 -9.37 -13.64
N TYR A 22 15.46 -8.51 -12.80
CA TYR A 22 15.67 -8.45 -11.36
C TYR A 22 14.47 -9.04 -10.64
N ASN A 23 14.74 -9.71 -9.52
CA ASN A 23 13.71 -10.15 -8.60
C ASN A 23 13.68 -9.21 -7.39
N GLU A 24 12.67 -8.34 -7.30
CA GLU A 24 12.55 -7.31 -6.27
C GLU A 24 11.71 -7.81 -5.09
N ALA A 25 12.36 -7.94 -3.94
CA ALA A 25 11.72 -8.45 -2.73
C ALA A 25 10.81 -7.42 -2.03
N ASN A 26 11.03 -6.12 -2.25
CA ASN A 26 10.41 -5.04 -1.48
C ASN A 26 9.58 -4.10 -2.38
N PHE A 27 8.74 -4.67 -3.22
CA PHE A 27 7.79 -3.91 -4.02
C PHE A 27 6.51 -3.66 -3.20
N MET A 28 6.01 -2.43 -3.21
CA MET A 28 4.75 -2.09 -2.55
C MET A 28 3.80 -1.32 -3.47
N TRP A 29 2.54 -1.72 -3.46
CA TRP A 29 1.45 -0.92 -3.97
C TRP A 29 0.93 -0.01 -2.87
N VAL A 30 0.71 1.28 -3.16
CA VAL A 30 0.34 2.28 -2.16
C VAL A 30 -0.71 3.26 -2.68
N ASP A 31 -1.58 3.77 -1.82
CA ASP A 31 -2.50 4.84 -2.21
C ASP A 31 -1.75 6.11 -2.62
N THR A 32 -2.38 6.95 -3.44
CA THR A 32 -1.76 8.16 -4.02
C THR A 32 -1.36 9.21 -2.97
N ASN A 33 -1.96 9.15 -1.78
CA ASN A 33 -1.69 10.02 -0.64
C ASN A 33 -0.66 9.42 0.35
N PHE A 34 0.06 8.36 -0.01
CA PHE A 34 1.01 7.66 0.86
C PHE A 34 2.00 8.62 1.54
N PHE A 35 2.55 9.60 0.81
CA PHE A 35 3.51 10.57 1.35
C PHE A 35 2.92 11.54 2.38
N ASP A 36 1.59 11.70 2.44
CA ASP A 36 0.92 12.51 3.47
C ASP A 36 0.92 11.79 4.82
N VAL A 37 0.91 10.45 4.81
CA VAL A 37 0.95 9.60 6.01
C VAL A 37 2.39 9.22 6.39
N PHE A 38 3.20 8.88 5.38
CA PHE A 38 4.60 8.48 5.53
C PHE A 38 5.51 9.43 4.75
N PRO A 39 5.94 10.55 5.35
CA PRO A 39 6.78 11.54 4.67
C PRO A 39 8.20 10.99 4.48
N LEU A 40 8.45 10.35 3.34
CA LEU A 40 9.79 9.90 2.96
C LEU A 40 10.62 11.06 2.40
N LYS A 41 11.93 11.00 2.58
CA LYS A 41 12.85 11.98 1.98
C LYS A 41 12.95 11.74 0.47
N VAL A 42 12.30 12.58 -0.32
CA VAL A 42 12.45 12.62 -1.78
C VAL A 42 13.79 13.26 -2.14
N LEU A 43 14.57 12.58 -2.97
CA LEU A 43 15.87 13.04 -3.49
C LEU A 43 15.73 13.64 -4.89
N TYR A 44 14.88 13.04 -5.73
CA TYR A 44 14.58 13.49 -7.09
C TYR A 44 13.08 13.30 -7.37
N GLY A 45 12.45 14.27 -8.04
CA GLY A 45 11.00 14.27 -8.33
C GLY A 45 10.19 15.10 -7.33
N ASP A 46 8.85 15.05 -7.43
CA ASP A 46 7.92 15.74 -6.53
C ASP A 46 7.02 14.72 -5.82
N PRO A 47 7.07 14.60 -4.47
CA PRO A 47 6.23 13.67 -3.71
C PRO A 47 4.73 13.87 -3.97
N LYS A 48 4.30 15.10 -4.29
CA LYS A 48 2.89 15.40 -4.54
C LYS A 48 2.38 14.77 -5.81
N THR A 49 3.24 14.51 -6.80
CA THR A 49 2.86 13.93 -8.10
C THR A 49 3.42 12.52 -8.31
N ALA A 50 4.34 12.07 -7.46
CA ALA A 50 5.07 10.82 -7.62
C ALA A 50 4.19 9.57 -7.71
N LEU A 51 3.03 9.56 -7.05
CA LEU A 51 2.10 8.42 -7.02
C LEU A 51 0.73 8.75 -7.62
N ARG A 52 0.61 9.81 -8.42
CA ARG A 52 -0.69 10.26 -8.95
C ARG A 52 -1.11 9.57 -10.24
N ASP A 53 -0.14 9.28 -11.12
CA ASP A 53 -0.41 8.71 -12.43
C ASP A 53 -0.24 7.20 -12.37
N ASP A 54 -1.11 6.46 -13.04
CA ASP A 54 -0.93 5.03 -13.20
C ASP A 54 0.34 4.69 -13.96
N HIS A 55 0.83 3.47 -13.78
CA HIS A 55 2.05 2.97 -14.40
C HIS A 55 3.28 3.85 -14.09
N THR A 56 3.34 4.34 -12.85
CA THR A 56 4.51 5.04 -12.32
C THR A 56 5.15 4.26 -11.19
N VAL A 57 6.45 4.47 -10.99
CA VAL A 57 7.17 3.84 -9.90
C VAL A 57 8.11 4.83 -9.21
N VAL A 58 8.09 4.82 -7.89
CA VAL A 58 9.07 5.49 -7.04
C VAL A 58 10.13 4.48 -6.66
N LEU A 59 11.40 4.82 -6.84
CA LEU A 59 12.53 3.96 -6.49
C LEU A 59 13.25 4.46 -5.25
N THR A 60 13.82 3.56 -4.46
CA THR A 60 14.86 3.94 -3.50
C THR A 60 16.14 4.37 -4.21
N LEU A 61 17.01 5.08 -3.48
CA LEU A 61 18.34 5.44 -3.95
C LEU A 61 19.14 4.21 -4.42
N GLU A 62 19.03 3.11 -3.67
CA GLU A 62 19.69 1.84 -4.00
C GLU A 62 19.15 1.22 -5.30
N ASN A 63 17.83 1.13 -5.47
CA ASN A 63 17.23 0.57 -6.69
C ASN A 63 17.48 1.47 -7.91
N ALA A 64 17.43 2.80 -7.74
CA ALA A 64 17.78 3.74 -8.81
C ALA A 64 19.24 3.59 -9.26
N LYS A 65 20.16 3.38 -8.32
CA LYS A 65 21.58 3.10 -8.63
C LYS A 65 21.75 1.74 -9.31
N LYS A 66 21.02 0.73 -8.83
CA LYS A 66 21.05 -0.64 -9.37
C LYS A 66 20.65 -0.68 -10.85
N TYR A 67 19.58 0.02 -11.23
CA TYR A 67 19.12 -0.01 -12.62
C TYR A 67 19.88 0.97 -13.51
N PHE A 68 20.08 2.20 -13.07
CA PHE A 68 20.51 3.28 -13.96
C PHE A 68 21.96 3.74 -13.73
N GLY A 69 22.67 3.16 -12.76
CA GLY A 69 24.03 3.54 -12.35
C GLY A 69 24.09 4.89 -11.60
N ASN A 70 23.42 5.91 -12.12
CA ASN A 70 23.30 7.24 -11.53
C ASN A 70 21.84 7.53 -11.13
N PRO A 71 21.52 7.58 -9.82
CA PRO A 71 20.16 7.88 -9.34
C PRO A 71 19.59 9.22 -9.82
N ALA A 72 20.43 10.22 -10.08
CA ALA A 72 19.99 11.53 -10.56
C ALA A 72 19.38 11.47 -11.96
N GLU A 73 19.71 10.45 -12.74
CA GLU A 73 19.23 10.23 -14.10
C GLU A 73 18.05 9.26 -14.17
N ALA A 74 17.57 8.75 -13.03
CA ALA A 74 16.50 7.75 -13.00
C ALA A 74 15.14 8.32 -13.42
N LEU A 75 14.88 9.61 -13.16
CA LEU A 75 13.59 10.23 -13.46
C LEU A 75 13.19 10.08 -14.92
N ASN A 76 11.93 9.73 -15.15
CA ASN A 76 11.31 9.49 -16.45
C ASN A 76 11.89 8.32 -17.27
N LYS A 77 12.87 7.59 -16.75
CA LYS A 77 13.26 6.30 -17.34
C LYS A 77 12.17 5.26 -17.10
N ILE A 78 12.21 4.20 -17.91
CA ILE A 78 11.24 3.11 -17.88
C ILE A 78 11.91 1.86 -17.30
N VAL A 79 11.15 1.16 -16.46
CA VAL A 79 11.36 -0.25 -16.14
C VAL A 79 10.11 -1.02 -16.57
N GLU A 80 10.24 -2.30 -16.87
CA GLU A 80 9.09 -3.14 -17.23
C GLU A 80 8.82 -4.13 -16.10
N PHE A 81 7.55 -4.37 -15.77
CA PHE A 81 7.17 -5.41 -14.82
C PHE A 81 6.95 -6.75 -15.53
N GLU A 82 6.59 -7.79 -14.76
CA GLU A 82 6.54 -9.18 -15.22
C GLU A 82 5.75 -9.39 -16.52
N ASP A 83 4.66 -8.66 -16.69
CA ASP A 83 3.76 -8.71 -17.85
C ASP A 83 4.26 -7.88 -19.06
N GLY A 84 5.44 -7.24 -18.94
CA GLY A 84 5.99 -6.32 -19.94
C GLY A 84 5.38 -4.92 -19.88
N THR A 85 4.54 -4.62 -18.88
CA THR A 85 3.94 -3.29 -18.75
C THR A 85 5.01 -2.27 -18.36
N PRO A 86 5.14 -1.16 -19.10
CA PRO A 86 6.16 -0.15 -18.83
C PRO A 86 5.74 0.76 -17.67
N TYR A 87 6.61 0.91 -16.68
CA TYR A 87 6.45 1.81 -15.55
C TYR A 87 7.48 2.93 -15.60
N ARG A 88 7.01 4.18 -15.58
CA ARG A 88 7.87 5.37 -15.58
C ARG A 88 8.33 5.70 -14.16
N VAL A 89 9.62 5.91 -13.99
CA VAL A 89 10.18 6.39 -12.73
C VAL A 89 9.72 7.83 -12.47
N SER A 90 8.92 8.04 -11.43
CA SER A 90 8.31 9.33 -11.09
C SER A 90 9.03 10.07 -9.97
N ALA A 91 9.72 9.35 -9.08
CA ALA A 91 10.56 9.90 -8.03
C ALA A 91 11.63 8.91 -7.58
N VAL A 92 12.64 9.45 -6.89
CA VAL A 92 13.64 8.68 -6.16
C VAL A 92 13.65 9.15 -4.71
N VAL A 93 13.56 8.21 -3.76
CA VAL A 93 13.53 8.46 -2.32
C VAL A 93 14.75 7.88 -1.60
N SER A 94 14.97 8.30 -0.36
CA SER A 94 15.94 7.64 0.53
C SER A 94 15.62 6.16 0.72
N ASN A 95 16.64 5.36 1.03
CA ASN A 95 16.45 3.97 1.45
C ASN A 95 15.68 3.90 2.78
N PRO A 96 14.91 2.81 3.03
CA PRO A 96 14.26 2.60 4.32
C PRO A 96 15.28 2.51 5.46
N GLU A 97 14.90 2.98 6.64
CA GLU A 97 15.69 2.74 7.85
C GLU A 97 15.68 1.26 8.23
N LYS A 98 16.77 0.76 8.81
CA LYS A 98 16.89 -0.66 9.20
C LYS A 98 15.80 -1.09 10.18
N ASN A 99 15.40 -0.21 11.08
CA ASN A 99 14.40 -0.47 12.13
C ASN A 99 13.00 0.04 11.76
N ALA A 100 12.70 0.20 10.47
CA ALA A 100 11.36 0.57 10.03
C ALA A 100 10.37 -0.60 10.17
N HIS A 101 9.09 -0.28 10.44
CA HIS A 101 8.01 -1.26 10.51
C HIS A 101 7.63 -1.88 9.16
N PHE A 102 8.02 -1.24 8.05
CA PHE A 102 8.00 -1.82 6.71
C PHE A 102 9.27 -1.42 5.95
N HIS A 103 9.69 -2.26 5.00
CA HIS A 103 10.80 -1.98 4.10
C HIS A 103 10.29 -1.86 2.67
N TYR A 104 10.89 -0.95 1.91
CA TYR A 104 10.51 -0.67 0.53
C TYR A 104 11.76 -0.53 -0.34
N GLY A 105 11.66 -1.05 -1.56
CA GLY A 105 12.61 -0.83 -2.66
C GLY A 105 11.96 -0.07 -3.81
N MET A 106 10.66 -0.32 -4.03
CA MET A 106 9.84 0.30 -5.07
C MET A 106 8.44 0.57 -4.52
N LEU A 107 7.87 1.73 -4.85
CA LEU A 107 6.48 2.07 -4.57
C LEU A 107 5.75 2.35 -5.87
N SER A 108 4.55 1.80 -6.03
CA SER A 108 3.72 2.02 -7.21
C SER A 108 2.28 2.34 -6.80
N PRO A 109 1.54 3.16 -7.55
CA PRO A 109 0.15 3.47 -7.23
C PRO A 109 -0.72 2.22 -7.18
N LEU A 110 -1.46 2.06 -6.10
CA LEU A 110 -2.42 0.97 -5.92
C LEU A 110 -3.49 0.94 -7.02
N SER A 111 -3.80 2.09 -7.64
CA SER A 111 -4.69 2.20 -8.80
C SER A 111 -4.18 1.47 -10.04
N SER A 112 -2.87 1.24 -10.15
CA SER A 112 -2.26 0.46 -11.24
C SER A 112 -2.27 -1.05 -10.96
N TRP A 113 -2.66 -1.48 -9.77
CA TRP A 113 -2.72 -2.89 -9.43
C TRP A 113 -4.06 -3.49 -9.82
N GLU A 114 -4.05 -4.48 -10.71
CA GLU A 114 -5.26 -5.13 -11.23
C GLU A 114 -6.17 -5.73 -10.13
N TRP A 115 -5.61 -6.08 -8.96
CA TRP A 115 -6.40 -6.66 -7.87
C TRP A 115 -7.07 -5.61 -6.97
N ASN A 116 -6.88 -4.31 -7.24
CA ASN A 116 -7.49 -3.21 -6.49
C ASN A 116 -8.91 -2.82 -6.99
N HIS A 117 -9.55 -3.65 -7.82
CA HIS A 117 -10.88 -3.36 -8.39
C HIS A 117 -12.05 -4.07 -7.68
N GLY A 118 -11.80 -4.83 -6.62
CA GLY A 118 -12.84 -5.53 -5.87
C GLY A 118 -13.47 -4.68 -4.77
N GLU A 119 -14.80 -4.59 -4.74
CA GLU A 119 -15.53 -4.06 -3.58
C GLU A 119 -15.76 -5.12 -2.49
N TRP A 120 -15.05 -6.25 -2.55
CA TRP A 120 -15.27 -7.38 -1.65
C TRP A 120 -14.69 -7.11 -0.26
N TRP A 121 -15.52 -6.59 0.64
CA TRP A 121 -15.19 -6.25 2.03
C TRP A 121 -14.69 -7.40 2.94
N LEU A 122 -14.53 -8.62 2.43
CA LEU A 122 -13.83 -9.70 3.17
C LEU A 122 -12.37 -9.88 2.73
N GLN A 123 -11.90 -9.10 1.76
CA GLN A 123 -10.50 -9.08 1.35
C GLN A 123 -9.68 -8.25 2.34
N ASN A 124 -8.91 -8.93 3.20
CA ASN A 124 -8.11 -8.33 4.27
C ASN A 124 -6.60 -8.43 4.03
N PHE A 125 -6.14 -8.44 2.77
CA PHE A 125 -4.71 -8.59 2.47
C PHE A 125 -3.91 -7.29 2.62
N MET A 126 -4.56 -6.12 2.42
CA MET A 126 -3.87 -4.83 2.52
C MET A 126 -3.73 -4.35 3.96
N CYS A 127 -2.57 -3.79 4.29
CA CYS A 127 -2.39 -3.00 5.51
C CYS A 127 -3.03 -1.62 5.34
N THR A 128 -3.87 -1.20 6.28
CA THR A 128 -4.53 0.12 6.26
C THR A 128 -4.06 0.96 7.45
N TYR A 129 -3.47 2.12 7.16
CA TYR A 129 -3.03 3.08 8.15
C TYR A 129 -4.01 4.23 8.24
N ILE A 130 -4.28 4.69 9.46
CA ILE A 130 -5.23 5.75 9.73
C ILE A 130 -4.55 6.79 10.63
N VAL A 131 -4.49 8.04 10.16
CA VAL A 131 -4.07 9.19 10.95
C VAL A 131 -5.31 9.83 11.55
N LEU A 132 -5.44 9.71 12.86
CA LEU A 132 -6.52 10.33 13.61
C LEU A 132 -6.28 11.83 13.76
N HIS A 133 -7.37 12.58 13.83
CA HIS A 133 -7.30 13.98 14.23
C HIS A 133 -6.73 14.07 15.66
N GLU A 134 -5.93 15.09 15.95
CA GLU A 134 -5.21 15.24 17.24
C GLU A 134 -6.12 15.16 18.48
N LYS A 135 -7.40 15.52 18.32
CA LYS A 135 -8.41 15.52 19.39
C LYS A 135 -9.32 14.28 19.41
N ALA A 136 -9.11 13.33 18.51
CA ALA A 136 -9.93 12.12 18.45
C ALA A 136 -9.40 11.06 19.42
N ASP A 137 -10.30 10.40 20.16
CA ASP A 137 -9.95 9.20 20.93
C ASP A 137 -9.97 7.97 19.99
N PRO A 138 -8.87 7.21 19.87
CA PRO A 138 -8.87 5.94 19.13
C PRO A 138 -10.01 5.00 19.55
N LYS A 139 -10.38 4.98 20.84
CA LYS A 139 -11.45 4.13 21.35
C LYS A 139 -12.82 4.49 20.78
N ASP A 140 -13.05 5.78 20.51
CA ASP A 140 -14.30 6.24 19.89
C ASP A 140 -14.41 5.79 18.42
N LEU A 141 -13.27 5.64 17.74
CA LEU A 141 -13.24 5.05 16.39
C LEU A 141 -13.43 3.53 16.47
N GLU A 142 -12.68 2.85 17.34
CA GLU A 142 -12.73 1.41 17.49
C GLU A 142 -14.14 0.92 17.85
N ALA A 143 -14.85 1.63 18.74
CA ALA A 143 -16.24 1.34 19.09
C ALA A 143 -17.22 1.39 17.90
N LYS A 144 -16.86 2.06 16.80
CA LYS A 144 -17.67 2.16 15.58
C LYS A 144 -17.36 1.07 14.56
N LEU A 145 -16.22 0.38 14.67
CA LEU A 145 -15.79 -0.65 13.73
C LEU A 145 -16.74 -1.85 13.65
N PRO A 146 -17.37 -2.33 14.73
CA PRO A 146 -18.34 -3.44 14.63
C PRO A 146 -19.55 -3.09 13.74
N GLN A 147 -20.11 -1.88 13.88
CA GLN A 147 -21.23 -1.44 13.05
C GLN A 147 -20.79 -1.20 11.60
N PHE A 148 -19.59 -0.66 11.40
CA PHE A 148 -18.98 -0.51 10.08
C PHE A 148 -18.87 -1.87 9.37
N LEU A 149 -18.30 -2.87 10.03
CA LEU A 149 -18.15 -4.22 9.48
C LEU A 149 -19.50 -4.85 9.13
N ARG A 150 -20.51 -4.74 10.01
CA ARG A 150 -21.86 -5.25 9.73
C ARG A 150 -22.49 -4.62 8.50
N LYS A 151 -22.24 -3.32 8.29
CA LYS A 151 -22.77 -2.59 7.14
C LYS A 151 -22.10 -2.99 5.83
N TYR A 152 -20.77 -3.17 5.83
CA TYR A 152 -20.00 -3.31 4.59
C TYR A 152 -19.54 -4.75 4.33
N ALA A 153 -19.03 -5.46 5.35
CA ALA A 153 -18.61 -6.86 5.25
C ALA A 153 -19.75 -7.86 5.49
N GLY A 154 -20.79 -7.47 6.24
CA GLY A 154 -21.94 -8.33 6.57
C GLY A 154 -22.62 -8.96 5.35
N PRO A 155 -23.00 -8.19 4.31
CA PRO A 155 -23.60 -8.76 3.10
C PRO A 155 -22.70 -9.80 2.41
N HIS A 156 -21.42 -9.50 2.23
CA HIS A 156 -20.45 -10.42 1.61
C HIS A 156 -20.21 -11.68 2.45
N PHE A 157 -20.22 -11.56 3.78
CA PHE A 157 -20.08 -12.71 4.67
C PHE A 157 -21.29 -13.63 4.60
N GLN A 158 -22.50 -13.06 4.60
CA GLN A 158 -23.71 -13.84 4.44
C GLN A 158 -23.77 -14.51 3.06
N GLU A 159 -23.35 -13.80 2.01
CA GLU A 159 -23.23 -14.35 0.67
C GLU A 159 -22.22 -15.52 0.61
N SER A 160 -21.05 -15.39 1.25
CA SER A 160 -20.01 -16.43 1.18
C SER A 160 -20.24 -17.62 2.09
N THR A 161 -20.90 -17.43 3.24
CA THR A 161 -21.03 -18.46 4.28
C THR A 161 -22.46 -18.98 4.47
N GLY A 162 -23.47 -18.25 3.98
CA GLY A 162 -24.88 -18.50 4.29
C GLY A 162 -25.30 -18.09 5.71
N MET A 163 -24.39 -17.54 6.51
CA MET A 163 -24.59 -17.18 7.92
C MET A 163 -24.49 -15.67 8.11
N SER A 164 -25.34 -15.08 8.95
CA SER A 164 -25.20 -13.67 9.37
C SER A 164 -24.10 -13.50 10.43
N PHE A 165 -23.62 -12.27 10.61
CA PHE A 165 -22.68 -11.96 11.70
C PHE A 165 -23.24 -12.29 13.10
N ASP A 166 -24.54 -12.11 13.32
CA ASP A 166 -25.17 -12.42 14.61
C ASP A 166 -25.16 -13.93 14.91
N GLU A 167 -25.37 -14.75 13.90
CA GLU A 167 -25.28 -16.21 14.01
C GLU A 167 -23.83 -16.66 14.24
N MET A 168 -22.88 -16.04 13.54
CA MET A 168 -21.45 -16.28 13.76
C MET A 168 -21.05 -15.97 15.20
N GLU A 169 -21.41 -14.80 15.72
CA GLU A 169 -21.09 -14.43 17.11
C GLU A 169 -21.76 -15.37 18.13
N LYS A 170 -23.02 -15.77 17.92
CA LYS A 170 -23.72 -16.73 18.80
C LYS A 170 -23.06 -18.11 18.82
N SER A 171 -22.42 -18.52 17.73
CA SER A 171 -21.65 -19.77 17.65
C SER A 171 -20.21 -19.64 18.19
N GLY A 172 -19.82 -18.47 18.70
CA GLY A 172 -18.50 -18.20 19.26
C GLY A 172 -17.46 -17.74 18.24
N GLY A 173 -17.86 -17.53 16.97
CA GLY A 173 -16.99 -16.96 15.94
C GLY A 173 -16.81 -15.45 16.12
N LYS A 174 -15.73 -14.91 15.54
CA LYS A 174 -15.40 -13.48 15.61
C LYS A 174 -14.76 -13.02 14.30
N TYR A 175 -15.24 -11.87 13.80
CA TYR A 175 -14.66 -11.16 12.68
C TYR A 175 -14.69 -9.67 13.04
N GLU A 176 -13.53 -9.11 13.34
CA GLU A 176 -13.42 -7.76 13.89
C GLU A 176 -12.24 -7.00 13.29
N TYR A 177 -12.37 -5.68 13.31
CA TYR A 177 -11.27 -4.74 13.12
C TYR A 177 -11.00 -4.09 14.45
N PHE A 178 -9.71 -3.91 14.76
CA PHE A 178 -9.24 -3.21 15.94
C PHE A 178 -8.09 -2.28 15.53
N LEU A 179 -7.82 -1.26 16.33
CA LEU A 179 -6.74 -0.32 16.06
C LEU A 179 -5.47 -0.79 16.77
N GLN A 180 -4.38 -0.85 16.01
CA GLN A 180 -3.05 -1.07 16.56
C GLN A 180 -2.26 0.23 16.49
N PRO A 181 -1.87 0.84 17.64
CA PRO A 181 -1.04 2.03 17.64
C PRO A 181 0.32 1.74 17.01
N LEU A 182 0.74 2.58 16.06
CA LEU A 182 2.11 2.54 15.54
C LEU A 182 3.03 3.21 16.58
N THR A 183 3.77 2.38 17.32
CA THR A 183 4.76 2.85 18.29
C THR A 183 6.09 3.11 17.60
N ARG A 184 6.87 4.05 18.15
CA ARG A 184 8.23 4.37 17.66
C ARG A 184 9.23 3.32 18.08
#